data_AF-A0A0J6GT56-F1
#
_entry.id   AF-A0A0J6GT56-F1
#
_cell.length_a   1.000
_cell.length_b   1.000
_cell.length_c   1.000
_cell.angle_alpha   90.00
_cell.angle_beta   90.00
_cell.angle_gamma   90.00
#
_symmetry.space_group_name_H-M   'P 1'
#
loop_
_entity.id
_entity.type
_entity.pdbx_description
1 polymer ?
#
loop_
_entity_poly.entity_id
_entity_poly.type
_entity_poly.pdbx_seq_one_letter_code
_entity_poly.pdbx_strand_id
1 'polypeptide(L)'
;MKVVLLEVSHWHTPLYLDALERLPDVTVTAVSDATGSRGPALAQRFGAQRYDHWKTLLDNEAFDFAFVFGPHDELYAMGKTLIERNIPFAMEKPCGLNRHEVLDLHQRAEAAGLFVAVPLVWRHSELLNRLKQTALKSGAKWRTQSFRFNAGPPERYLMNNCSWMLDPKRSGGGCTINLAAHFIDLAREISGESIRSVSAVMYRDPQLTAVEIGSMMTLVTESGCICTIETGYNYPANTPEQREYSFSLSTDQFYARSTPDGMRLIDAAGQASDLHMSLNSDVYYDNFVTDVLAPGRETAYAGAGLATMHSVMSIIEAAYESDRLGGTPIKL
;
A
#
# COMPACT_ATOMS: atom_id res chain seq x y z
N MET A 1 -16.03 -20.03 3.63
CA MET A 1 -15.83 -18.71 4.23
C MET A 1 -16.64 -17.68 3.46
N LYS A 2 -17.58 -17.01 4.11
CA LYS A 2 -18.38 -15.93 3.54
C LYS A 2 -17.61 -14.62 3.65
N VAL A 3 -17.43 -13.95 2.52
CA VAL A 3 -16.68 -12.70 2.40
C VAL A 3 -17.59 -11.60 1.88
N VAL A 4 -17.42 -10.39 2.37
CA VAL A 4 -18.06 -9.19 1.81
C VAL A 4 -17.02 -8.17 1.35
N LEU A 5 -17.39 -7.39 0.34
CA LEU A 5 -16.54 -6.33 -0.22
C LEU A 5 -17.20 -4.97 0.03
N LEU A 6 -16.57 -4.10 0.82
CA LEU A 6 -17.11 -2.78 1.15
C LEU A 6 -16.53 -1.73 0.20
N GLU A 7 -17.41 -0.93 -0.41
CA GLU A 7 -17.10 0.19 -1.30
C GLU A 7 -16.23 -0.18 -2.51
N VAL A 8 -16.73 -1.11 -3.31
CA VAL A 8 -16.02 -1.72 -4.44
C VAL A 8 -15.71 -0.77 -5.61
N SER A 9 -16.14 0.50 -5.55
CA SER A 9 -15.81 1.55 -6.52
C SER A 9 -14.32 1.90 -6.56
N HIS A 10 -13.57 1.56 -5.52
CA HIS A 10 -12.14 1.76 -5.46
C HIS A 10 -11.40 1.16 -6.66
N TRP A 11 -10.39 1.88 -7.14
CA TRP A 11 -9.68 1.52 -8.35
C TRP A 11 -8.83 0.24 -8.21
N HIS A 12 -8.37 -0.11 -7.00
CA HIS A 12 -7.67 -1.38 -6.72
C HIS A 12 -8.56 -2.61 -6.69
N THR A 13 -9.88 -2.48 -6.52
CA THR A 13 -10.80 -3.63 -6.37
C THR A 13 -10.59 -4.73 -7.44
N PRO A 14 -10.37 -4.44 -8.74
CA PRO A 14 -10.15 -5.44 -9.76
C PRO A 14 -8.98 -6.39 -9.47
N LEU A 15 -7.94 -5.91 -8.78
CA LEU A 15 -6.73 -6.67 -8.48
C LEU A 15 -6.97 -7.82 -7.49
N TYR A 16 -8.13 -7.81 -6.80
CA TYR A 16 -8.49 -8.80 -5.80
C TYR A 16 -9.39 -9.91 -6.36
N LEU A 17 -10.07 -9.64 -7.48
CA LEU A 17 -11.25 -10.40 -7.87
C LEU A 17 -10.94 -11.82 -8.32
N ASP A 18 -9.86 -12.01 -9.08
CA ASP A 18 -9.49 -13.30 -9.65
C ASP A 18 -9.13 -14.30 -8.54
N ALA A 19 -8.41 -13.84 -7.51
CA ALA A 19 -8.13 -14.64 -6.32
C ALA A 19 -9.41 -15.01 -5.56
N LEU A 20 -10.31 -14.04 -5.34
CA LEU A 20 -11.60 -14.26 -4.67
C LEU A 20 -12.48 -15.29 -5.39
N GLU A 21 -12.43 -15.31 -6.73
CA GLU A 21 -13.19 -16.25 -7.56
C GLU A 21 -12.54 -17.64 -7.62
N ARG A 22 -11.20 -17.70 -7.62
CA ARG A 22 -10.43 -18.94 -7.73
C ARG A 22 -10.43 -19.77 -6.44
N LEU A 23 -10.55 -19.16 -5.27
CA LEU A 23 -10.46 -19.85 -3.99
C LEU A 23 -11.74 -20.67 -3.70
N PRO A 24 -11.67 -22.02 -3.67
CA PRO A 24 -12.86 -22.87 -3.66
C PRO A 24 -13.70 -22.78 -2.38
N ASP A 25 -13.06 -22.43 -1.25
CA ASP A 25 -13.71 -22.31 0.05
C ASP A 25 -14.14 -20.88 0.39
N VAL A 26 -14.09 -19.97 -0.59
CA VAL A 26 -14.46 -18.56 -0.44
C VAL A 26 -15.72 -18.27 -1.24
N THR A 27 -16.65 -17.53 -0.65
CA THR A 27 -17.86 -17.06 -1.34
C THR A 27 -18.05 -15.59 -1.02
N VAL A 28 -17.99 -14.74 -2.05
CA VAL A 28 -18.36 -13.33 -1.91
C VAL A 28 -19.88 -13.24 -1.85
N THR A 29 -20.45 -12.92 -0.70
CA THR A 29 -21.90 -12.94 -0.47
C THR A 29 -22.56 -11.59 -0.70
N ALA A 30 -21.83 -10.49 -0.47
CA ALA A 30 -22.34 -9.15 -0.68
C ALA A 30 -21.24 -8.14 -1.06
N VAL A 31 -21.65 -7.09 -1.77
CA VAL A 31 -20.82 -5.94 -2.13
C VAL A 31 -21.54 -4.63 -1.84
N SER A 32 -20.84 -3.61 -1.35
CA SER A 32 -21.37 -2.24 -1.27
C SER A 32 -20.69 -1.32 -2.27
N ASP A 33 -21.44 -0.38 -2.86
CA ASP A 33 -20.91 0.65 -3.76
C ASP A 33 -21.76 1.91 -3.73
N ALA A 34 -21.32 2.92 -2.97
CA ALA A 34 -21.99 4.21 -2.87
C ALA A 34 -22.01 5.02 -4.17
N THR A 35 -21.10 4.74 -5.11
CA THR A 35 -21.04 5.43 -6.41
C THR A 35 -21.87 4.73 -7.48
N GLY A 36 -22.18 3.45 -7.27
CA GLY A 36 -22.78 2.56 -8.25
C GLY A 36 -21.91 2.25 -9.48
N SER A 37 -20.65 2.68 -9.51
CA SER A 37 -19.76 2.56 -10.68
C SER A 37 -19.30 1.14 -11.01
N ARG A 38 -19.21 0.25 -10.02
CA ARG A 38 -18.69 -1.13 -10.18
C ARG A 38 -19.60 -2.19 -9.55
N GLY A 39 -20.40 -1.81 -8.56
CA GLY A 39 -21.26 -2.68 -7.77
C GLY A 39 -22.15 -3.64 -8.58
N PRO A 40 -22.87 -3.22 -9.64
CA PRO A 40 -23.75 -4.11 -10.39
C PRO A 40 -22.99 -5.24 -11.08
N ALA A 41 -21.86 -4.91 -11.73
CA ALA A 41 -21.05 -5.88 -12.45
C ALA A 41 -20.39 -6.88 -11.49
N LEU A 42 -19.93 -6.43 -10.32
CA LEU A 42 -19.33 -7.32 -9.32
C LEU A 42 -20.37 -8.19 -8.60
N ALA A 43 -21.54 -7.63 -8.27
CA ALA A 43 -22.65 -8.42 -7.75
C ALA A 43 -23.04 -9.55 -8.71
N GLN A 44 -23.13 -9.24 -10.01
CA GLN A 44 -23.37 -10.26 -11.04
C GLN A 44 -22.22 -11.28 -11.14
N ARG A 45 -20.96 -10.83 -11.14
CA ARG A 45 -19.78 -11.71 -11.24
C ARG A 45 -19.76 -12.77 -10.14
N PHE A 46 -20.08 -12.38 -8.91
CA PHE A 46 -20.02 -13.28 -7.75
C PHE A 46 -21.36 -13.91 -7.38
N GLY A 47 -22.47 -13.53 -8.02
CA GLY A 47 -23.82 -13.88 -7.54
C GLY A 47 -24.12 -13.30 -6.15
N ALA A 48 -23.53 -12.15 -5.83
CA ALA A 48 -23.58 -11.50 -4.53
C ALA A 48 -24.75 -10.50 -4.43
N GLN A 49 -25.20 -10.21 -3.21
CA GLN A 49 -26.15 -9.12 -2.94
C GLN A 49 -25.46 -7.77 -3.07
N ARG A 50 -26.11 -6.81 -3.74
CA ARG A 50 -25.61 -5.44 -3.86
C ARG A 50 -26.29 -4.54 -2.83
N TYR A 51 -25.49 -3.71 -2.18
CA TYR A 51 -25.95 -2.63 -1.31
C TYR A 51 -25.41 -1.29 -1.82
N ASP A 52 -26.19 -0.22 -1.63
CA ASP A 52 -25.76 1.14 -2.00
C ASP A 52 -24.89 1.79 -0.92
N HIS A 53 -24.74 1.15 0.26
CA HIS A 53 -23.95 1.71 1.35
C HIS A 53 -23.42 0.58 2.26
N TRP A 54 -22.15 0.65 2.65
CA TRP A 54 -21.50 -0.36 3.49
C TRP A 54 -22.23 -0.62 4.83
N LYS A 55 -22.69 0.41 5.54
CA LYS A 55 -23.49 0.24 6.77
C LYS A 55 -24.69 -0.68 6.59
N THR A 56 -25.48 -0.46 5.53
CA THR A 56 -26.65 -1.30 5.22
C THR A 56 -26.23 -2.74 4.93
N LEU A 57 -25.13 -2.95 4.21
CA LEU A 57 -24.57 -4.28 4.01
C LEU A 57 -24.23 -4.94 5.34
N LEU A 58 -23.46 -4.25 6.20
CA LEU A 58 -23.06 -4.78 7.50
C LEU A 58 -24.27 -5.16 8.37
N ASP A 59 -25.35 -4.39 8.32
CA ASP A 59 -26.57 -4.61 9.12
C ASP A 59 -27.43 -5.78 8.65
N ASN A 60 -27.30 -6.20 7.38
CA ASN A 60 -28.18 -7.21 6.77
C ASN A 60 -27.47 -8.53 6.42
N GLU A 61 -26.13 -8.56 6.46
CA GLU A 61 -25.35 -9.73 6.06
C GLU A 61 -24.64 -10.40 7.23
N ALA A 62 -24.61 -11.74 7.21
CA ALA A 62 -23.78 -12.54 8.11
C ALA A 62 -22.60 -13.14 7.33
N PHE A 63 -21.39 -12.75 7.71
CA PHE A 63 -20.16 -13.08 6.99
C PHE A 63 -18.97 -13.25 7.94
N ASP A 64 -17.91 -13.89 7.44
CA ASP A 64 -16.74 -14.29 8.22
C ASP A 64 -15.57 -13.30 8.09
N PHE A 65 -15.51 -12.55 6.97
CA PHE A 65 -14.39 -11.65 6.66
C PHE A 65 -14.82 -10.51 5.74
N ALA A 66 -14.23 -9.32 5.88
CA ALA A 66 -14.45 -8.18 4.99
C ALA A 66 -13.18 -7.73 4.27
N PHE A 67 -13.32 -7.32 3.00
CA PHE A 67 -12.36 -6.44 2.34
C PHE A 67 -12.92 -5.02 2.31
N VAL A 68 -12.12 -4.05 2.74
CA VAL A 68 -12.52 -2.65 2.92
C VAL A 68 -11.79 -1.77 1.93
N PHE A 69 -12.52 -1.22 0.96
CA PHE A 69 -11.99 -0.40 -0.13
C PHE A 69 -12.46 1.06 -0.09
N GLY A 70 -13.03 1.50 1.04
CA GLY A 70 -13.58 2.83 1.17
C GLY A 70 -12.60 3.96 0.84
N PRO A 71 -13.11 5.15 0.44
CA PRO A 71 -12.34 6.39 0.45
C PRO A 71 -11.63 6.59 1.81
N HIS A 72 -10.44 7.22 1.82
CA HIS A 72 -9.61 7.25 3.04
C HIS A 72 -10.31 7.91 4.24
N ASP A 73 -11.20 8.89 4.00
CA ASP A 73 -12.05 9.55 4.99
C ASP A 73 -13.12 8.64 5.63
N GLU A 74 -13.43 7.51 5.00
CA GLU A 74 -14.42 6.54 5.50
C GLU A 74 -13.79 5.31 6.15
N LEU A 75 -12.51 5.02 5.85
CA LEU A 75 -11.81 3.82 6.33
C LEU A 75 -11.85 3.70 7.85
N TYR A 76 -11.64 4.80 8.58
CA TYR A 76 -11.69 4.80 10.04
C TYR A 76 -13.06 4.32 10.57
N ALA A 77 -14.16 4.85 10.03
CA ALA A 77 -15.50 4.48 10.46
C ALA A 77 -15.84 3.01 10.12
N MET A 78 -15.42 2.53 8.95
CA MET A 78 -15.60 1.14 8.53
C MET A 78 -14.82 0.18 9.44
N GLY A 79 -13.53 0.45 9.65
CA GLY A 79 -12.66 -0.38 10.49
C GLY A 79 -13.16 -0.45 11.92
N LYS A 80 -13.51 0.69 12.51
CA LYS A 80 -14.06 0.75 13.87
C LYS A 80 -15.33 -0.10 14.00
N THR A 81 -16.24 -0.01 13.03
CA THR A 81 -17.48 -0.79 13.03
C THR A 81 -17.24 -2.30 12.92
N LEU A 82 -16.28 -2.72 12.09
CA LEU A 82 -15.90 -4.14 11.95
C LEU A 82 -15.25 -4.68 13.24
N ILE A 83 -14.39 -3.87 13.89
CA ILE A 83 -13.78 -4.24 15.18
C ILE A 83 -14.84 -4.39 16.27
N GLU A 84 -15.79 -3.47 16.36
CA GLU A 84 -16.90 -3.53 17.33
C GLU A 84 -17.79 -4.76 17.12
N ARG A 85 -17.87 -5.27 15.89
CA ARG A 85 -18.57 -6.52 15.54
C ARG A 85 -17.71 -7.77 15.67
N ASN A 86 -16.43 -7.62 16.05
CA ASN A 86 -15.44 -8.69 16.14
C ASN A 86 -15.26 -9.47 14.82
N ILE A 87 -15.24 -8.76 13.69
CA ILE A 87 -15.13 -9.34 12.35
C ILE A 87 -13.73 -9.07 11.79
N PRO A 88 -12.93 -10.10 11.43
CA PRO A 88 -11.62 -9.89 10.83
C PRO A 88 -11.72 -9.30 9.42
N PHE A 89 -10.75 -8.48 9.03
CA PHE A 89 -10.80 -7.79 7.73
C PHE A 89 -9.43 -7.46 7.13
N ALA A 90 -9.42 -7.23 5.83
CA ALA A 90 -8.35 -6.58 5.11
C ALA A 90 -8.80 -5.17 4.71
N MET A 91 -7.99 -4.15 4.98
CA MET A 91 -8.31 -2.76 4.70
C MET A 91 -7.26 -2.12 3.82
N GLU A 92 -7.71 -1.45 2.75
CA GLU A 92 -6.81 -0.68 1.90
C GLU A 92 -6.00 0.34 2.68
N LYS A 93 -4.75 0.53 2.25
CA LYS A 93 -3.89 1.60 2.75
C LYS A 93 -4.50 2.95 2.32
N PRO A 94 -4.37 4.01 3.11
CA PRO A 94 -3.57 4.17 4.32
C PRO A 94 -4.32 3.86 5.64
N CYS A 95 -5.49 3.21 5.59
CA CYS A 95 -6.31 2.84 6.75
C CYS A 95 -6.93 4.01 7.55
N GLY A 96 -6.91 5.22 7.00
CA GLY A 96 -7.48 6.43 7.60
C GLY A 96 -6.83 7.69 7.02
N LEU A 97 -7.28 8.88 7.44
CA LEU A 97 -6.72 10.14 6.94
C LEU A 97 -5.42 10.54 7.62
N ASN A 98 -5.19 10.03 8.84
CA ASN A 98 -4.09 10.46 9.70
C ASN A 98 -3.64 9.32 10.61
N ARG A 99 -2.44 9.45 11.18
CA ARG A 99 -1.83 8.45 12.06
C ARG A 99 -2.64 8.20 13.33
N HIS A 100 -3.39 9.19 13.84
CA HIS A 100 -4.18 9.03 15.07
C HIS A 100 -5.36 8.09 14.85
N GLU A 101 -6.04 8.19 13.72
CA GLU A 101 -7.09 7.23 13.32
C GLU A 101 -6.53 5.82 13.18
N VAL A 102 -5.39 5.66 12.50
CA VAL A 102 -4.76 4.34 12.33
C VAL A 102 -4.28 3.76 13.68
N LEU A 103 -3.77 4.60 14.58
CA LEU A 103 -3.38 4.20 15.93
C LEU A 103 -4.57 3.74 16.76
N ASP A 104 -5.69 4.47 16.74
CA ASP A 104 -6.90 4.09 17.45
C ASP A 104 -7.45 2.75 16.92
N LEU A 105 -7.50 2.56 15.60
CA LEU A 105 -7.88 1.27 15.02
C LEU A 105 -6.93 0.15 15.47
N HIS A 106 -5.62 0.39 15.46
CA HIS A 106 -4.64 -0.59 15.90
C HIS A 106 -4.89 -1.01 17.36
N GLN A 107 -5.04 -0.04 18.27
CA GLN A 107 -5.26 -0.30 19.69
C GLN A 107 -6.56 -1.08 19.94
N ARG A 108 -7.64 -0.74 19.20
CA ARG A 108 -8.91 -1.47 19.29
C ARG A 108 -8.80 -2.90 18.77
N ALA A 109 -8.17 -3.09 17.61
CA ALA A 109 -7.99 -4.41 17.02
C ALA A 109 -7.11 -5.31 17.89
N GLU A 110 -6.03 -4.75 18.45
CA GLU A 110 -5.15 -5.45 19.39
C GLU A 110 -5.89 -5.85 20.67
N ALA A 111 -6.65 -4.94 21.27
CA ALA A 111 -7.45 -5.22 22.46
C ALA A 111 -8.51 -6.30 22.23
N ALA A 112 -9.06 -6.39 21.01
CA ALA A 112 -10.01 -7.42 20.61
C ALA A 112 -9.34 -8.75 20.18
N GLY A 113 -8.01 -8.79 20.04
CA GLY A 113 -7.31 -9.94 19.46
C GLY A 113 -7.70 -10.21 18.00
N LEU A 114 -8.10 -9.17 17.27
CA LEU A 114 -8.70 -9.27 15.95
C LEU A 114 -7.66 -9.19 14.83
N PHE A 115 -7.75 -10.09 13.85
CA PHE A 115 -6.90 -10.06 12.67
C PHE A 115 -7.29 -8.89 11.74
N VAL A 116 -6.31 -8.02 11.45
CA VAL A 116 -6.44 -6.94 10.46
C VAL A 116 -5.21 -6.91 9.56
N ALA A 117 -5.44 -7.00 8.25
CA ALA A 117 -4.41 -6.96 7.22
C ALA A 117 -4.47 -5.66 6.40
N VAL A 118 -3.32 -5.17 5.95
CA VAL A 118 -3.17 -4.01 5.07
C VAL A 118 -2.38 -4.44 3.83
N PRO A 119 -2.80 -4.12 2.60
CA PRO A 119 -2.18 -4.60 1.36
C PRO A 119 -0.84 -3.90 1.07
N LEU A 120 0.17 -4.15 1.89
CA LEU A 120 1.56 -3.75 1.66
C LEU A 120 2.23 -4.77 0.72
N VAL A 121 1.68 -4.86 -0.51
CA VAL A 121 1.89 -5.98 -1.45
C VAL A 121 3.34 -6.21 -1.90
N TRP A 122 4.23 -5.22 -1.75
CA TRP A 122 5.66 -5.41 -2.02
C TRP A 122 6.33 -6.41 -1.08
N ARG A 123 5.69 -6.73 0.05
CA ARG A 123 6.14 -7.81 0.95
C ARG A 123 6.10 -9.19 0.30
N HIS A 124 5.24 -9.39 -0.71
CA HIS A 124 5.20 -10.60 -1.54
C HIS A 124 6.22 -10.61 -2.68
N SER A 125 6.98 -9.52 -2.86
CA SER A 125 7.86 -9.40 -4.02
C SER A 125 9.07 -10.33 -3.91
N GLU A 126 9.40 -10.95 -5.04
CA GLU A 126 10.67 -11.68 -5.21
C GLU A 126 11.87 -10.75 -4.99
N LEU A 127 11.74 -9.47 -5.35
CA LEU A 127 12.72 -8.42 -5.11
C LEU A 127 13.09 -8.33 -3.62
N LEU A 128 12.09 -8.16 -2.74
CA LEU A 128 12.32 -8.06 -1.30
C LEU A 128 13.01 -9.31 -0.75
N ASN A 129 12.48 -10.48 -1.13
CA ASN A 129 13.03 -11.76 -0.70
C ASN A 129 14.50 -11.92 -1.09
N ARG A 130 14.87 -11.59 -2.34
CA ARG A 130 16.25 -11.69 -2.82
C ARG A 130 17.18 -10.69 -2.17
N LEU A 131 16.74 -9.45 -1.93
CA LEU A 131 17.53 -8.43 -1.25
C LEU A 131 17.82 -8.84 0.21
N LYS A 132 16.78 -9.26 0.96
CA LYS A 132 16.93 -9.71 2.36
C LYS A 132 17.84 -10.94 2.45
N GLN A 133 17.64 -11.94 1.59
CA GLN A 133 18.47 -13.15 1.58
C GLN A 133 19.93 -12.85 1.25
N THR A 134 20.20 -11.99 0.26
CA THR A 134 21.57 -11.59 -0.10
C THR A 134 22.24 -10.88 1.07
N ALA A 135 21.57 -9.89 1.67
CA ALA A 135 22.11 -9.12 2.78
C ALA A 135 22.38 -10.01 4.01
N LEU A 136 21.47 -10.93 4.32
CA LEU A 136 21.65 -11.89 5.41
C LEU A 136 22.87 -12.79 5.19
N LYS A 137 23.06 -13.32 3.98
CA LYS A 137 24.17 -14.21 3.64
C LYS A 137 25.54 -13.52 3.72
N SER A 138 25.62 -12.26 3.32
CA SER A 138 26.88 -11.51 3.30
C SER A 138 27.15 -10.70 4.57
N GLY A 139 26.17 -10.56 5.47
CA GLY A 139 26.26 -9.65 6.62
C GLY A 139 26.31 -8.18 6.20
N ALA A 140 25.70 -7.84 5.07
CA ALA A 140 25.80 -6.52 4.46
C ALA A 140 25.19 -5.42 5.34
N LYS A 141 25.86 -4.27 5.36
CA LYS A 141 25.39 -3.03 5.98
C LYS A 141 24.89 -2.09 4.89
N TRP A 142 23.61 -1.74 4.97
CA TRP A 142 22.98 -0.80 4.04
C TRP A 142 23.58 0.60 4.17
N ARG A 143 23.89 1.21 3.03
CA ARG A 143 24.41 2.58 2.94
C ARG A 143 23.38 3.51 2.32
N THR A 144 22.87 3.12 1.16
CA THR A 144 21.81 3.87 0.47
C THR A 144 20.74 2.96 -0.11
N GLN A 145 19.52 3.46 -0.17
CA GLN A 145 18.40 2.87 -0.89
C GLN A 145 17.71 3.98 -1.69
N SER A 146 17.26 3.68 -2.90
CA SER A 146 16.54 4.62 -3.75
C SER A 146 15.41 3.90 -4.45
N PHE A 147 14.22 4.48 -4.36
CA PHE A 147 13.01 4.00 -5.03
C PHE A 147 12.37 5.16 -5.77
N ARG A 148 12.01 4.93 -7.03
CA ARG A 148 11.31 5.91 -7.87
C ARG A 148 10.08 5.24 -8.46
N PHE A 149 8.92 5.86 -8.26
CA PHE A 149 7.64 5.35 -8.73
C PHE A 149 6.78 6.48 -9.29
N ASN A 150 6.84 6.68 -10.60
CA ASN A 150 5.99 7.64 -11.29
C ASN A 150 4.83 6.90 -11.93
N ALA A 151 3.64 7.13 -11.40
CA ALA A 151 2.41 6.55 -11.87
C ALA A 151 1.74 7.47 -12.90
N GLY A 152 0.69 6.98 -13.57
CA GLY A 152 -0.08 7.76 -14.55
C GLY A 152 -0.64 9.09 -14.00
N PRO A 153 -1.11 9.98 -14.89
CA PRO A 153 -1.44 11.35 -14.53
C PRO A 153 -2.76 11.43 -13.74
N PRO A 154 -3.04 12.54 -13.03
CA PRO A 154 -4.21 12.67 -12.15
C PRO A 154 -5.56 12.32 -12.80
N GLU A 155 -5.72 12.56 -14.10
CA GLU A 155 -6.95 12.30 -14.87
C GLU A 155 -7.39 10.84 -14.79
N ARG A 156 -6.45 9.91 -14.57
CA ARG A 156 -6.77 8.48 -14.43
C ARG A 156 -7.75 8.22 -13.28
N TYR A 157 -7.73 9.03 -12.23
CA TYR A 157 -8.64 8.89 -11.10
C TYR A 157 -10.06 9.29 -11.48
N LEU A 158 -10.21 10.30 -12.34
CA LEU A 158 -11.50 10.70 -12.90
C LEU A 158 -12.05 9.60 -13.80
N MET A 159 -11.21 9.06 -14.70
CA MET A 159 -11.59 7.96 -15.60
C MET A 159 -12.01 6.69 -14.85
N ASN A 160 -11.48 6.47 -13.64
CA ASN A 160 -11.80 5.31 -12.80
C ASN A 160 -12.92 5.59 -11.79
N ASN A 161 -13.64 6.71 -11.89
CA ASN A 161 -14.68 7.14 -10.93
C ASN A 161 -14.18 7.25 -9.48
N CYS A 162 -12.91 7.58 -9.29
CA CYS A 162 -12.23 7.73 -8.01
C CYS A 162 -11.76 9.19 -7.80
N SER A 163 -12.58 10.17 -8.16
CA SER A 163 -12.23 11.61 -8.08
C SER A 163 -11.86 12.07 -6.66
N TRP A 164 -12.33 11.37 -5.63
CA TRP A 164 -11.97 11.63 -4.23
C TRP A 164 -10.46 11.51 -3.96
N MET A 165 -9.71 10.77 -4.78
CA MET A 165 -8.24 10.69 -4.73
C MET A 165 -7.56 12.04 -4.98
N LEU A 166 -8.28 12.99 -5.59
CA LEU A 166 -7.82 14.33 -5.92
C LEU A 166 -8.41 15.40 -4.98
N ASP A 167 -9.18 14.99 -3.96
CA ASP A 167 -9.69 15.88 -2.92
C ASP A 167 -8.91 15.62 -1.62
N PRO A 168 -8.03 16.54 -1.18
CA PRO A 168 -7.21 16.34 0.01
C PRO A 168 -8.02 16.12 1.30
N LYS A 169 -9.30 16.55 1.36
CA LYS A 169 -10.16 16.27 2.51
C LYS A 169 -10.57 14.81 2.60
N ARG A 170 -10.62 14.12 1.46
CA ARG A 170 -11.04 12.72 1.35
C ARG A 170 -9.87 11.76 1.18
N SER A 171 -8.79 12.19 0.52
CA SER A 171 -7.60 11.38 0.28
C SER A 171 -6.49 11.59 1.32
N GLY A 172 -6.52 12.70 2.08
CA GLY A 172 -5.45 13.11 2.98
C GLY A 172 -4.22 13.71 2.28
N GLY A 173 -4.15 13.61 0.95
CA GLY A 173 -3.01 14.07 0.15
C GLY A 173 -2.96 13.40 -1.23
N GLY A 174 -1.87 13.64 -1.95
CA GLY A 174 -1.67 13.16 -3.32
C GLY A 174 -0.74 11.96 -3.40
N CYS A 175 0.25 12.04 -4.29
CA CYS A 175 1.13 10.92 -4.59
C CYS A 175 1.94 10.44 -3.37
N THR A 176 2.21 11.30 -2.38
CA THR A 176 3.00 10.91 -1.19
C THR A 176 2.25 9.89 -0.35
N ILE A 177 1.08 10.23 0.19
CA ILE A 177 0.29 9.32 1.02
C ILE A 177 -0.16 8.08 0.24
N ASN A 178 -0.47 8.25 -1.04
CA ASN A 178 -0.99 7.19 -1.88
C ASN A 178 0.08 6.15 -2.27
N LEU A 179 1.28 6.59 -2.66
CA LEU A 179 2.29 5.73 -3.29
C LEU A 179 3.51 5.48 -2.39
N ALA A 180 3.95 6.48 -1.62
CA ALA A 180 5.18 6.37 -0.83
C ALA A 180 5.04 5.37 0.33
N ALA A 181 3.81 5.10 0.79
CA ALA A 181 3.53 4.11 1.84
C ALA A 181 4.20 2.76 1.58
N HIS A 182 4.16 2.29 0.32
CA HIS A 182 4.80 1.04 -0.08
C HIS A 182 6.32 1.06 0.05
N PHE A 183 6.96 2.16 -0.34
CA PHE A 183 8.43 2.27 -0.35
C PHE A 183 9.00 2.62 1.02
N ILE A 184 8.22 3.32 1.85
CA ILE A 184 8.53 3.49 3.27
C ILE A 184 8.53 2.12 3.96
N ASP A 185 7.50 1.31 3.73
CA ASP A 185 7.45 -0.06 4.26
C ASP A 185 8.61 -0.92 3.74
N LEU A 186 8.86 -0.87 2.42
CA LEU A 186 9.92 -1.63 1.78
C LEU A 186 11.31 -1.25 2.33
N ALA A 187 11.58 0.04 2.53
CA ALA A 187 12.85 0.51 3.10
C ALA A 187 13.08 -0.02 4.52
N ARG A 188 12.02 -0.08 5.34
CA ARG A 188 12.06 -0.65 6.69
C ARG A 188 12.26 -2.17 6.64
N GLU A 189 11.58 -2.88 5.75
CA GLU A 189 11.73 -4.33 5.60
C GLU A 189 13.11 -4.75 5.09
N ILE A 190 13.72 -3.94 4.21
CA ILE A 190 15.06 -4.19 3.68
C ILE A 190 16.14 -3.91 4.73
N SER A 191 16.03 -2.78 5.43
CA SER A 191 16.99 -2.41 6.47
C SER A 191 16.84 -3.23 7.75
N GLY A 192 15.61 -3.66 8.07
CA GLY A 192 15.26 -4.20 9.38
C GLY A 192 15.24 -3.14 10.48
N GLU A 193 15.17 -1.86 10.13
CA GLU A 193 15.34 -0.74 11.05
C GLU A 193 14.15 0.24 11.04
N SER A 194 14.03 0.98 12.14
CA SER A 194 13.16 2.14 12.23
C SER A 194 13.78 3.35 11.51
N ILE A 195 12.91 4.26 11.07
CA ILE A 195 13.32 5.55 10.49
C ILE A 195 13.42 6.55 11.63
N ARG A 196 14.56 7.24 11.76
CA ARG A 196 14.81 8.24 12.82
C ARG A 196 14.55 9.68 12.36
N SER A 197 14.62 9.95 11.07
CA SER A 197 14.34 11.28 10.51
C SER A 197 13.90 11.26 9.06
N VAL A 198 13.11 12.26 8.68
CA VAL A 198 12.51 12.43 7.35
C VAL A 198 12.68 13.87 6.89
N SER A 199 13.07 14.05 5.64
CA SER A 199 13.07 15.34 4.94
C SER A 199 12.28 15.18 3.65
N ALA A 200 11.43 16.12 3.27
CA ALA A 200 10.67 16.01 2.03
C ALA A 200 10.35 17.35 1.37
N VAL A 201 10.25 17.34 0.05
CA VAL A 201 9.74 18.44 -0.77
C VAL A 201 8.74 17.91 -1.78
N MET A 202 7.66 18.64 -1.99
CA MET A 202 6.55 18.20 -2.84
C MET A 202 6.19 19.26 -3.88
N TYR A 203 5.81 18.79 -5.06
CA TYR A 203 5.36 19.62 -6.17
C TYR A 203 3.84 19.59 -6.29
N ARG A 204 3.23 20.78 -6.36
CA ARG A 204 1.79 20.99 -6.52
C ARG A 204 1.53 21.84 -7.75
N ASP A 205 0.57 21.43 -8.56
CA ASP A 205 0.03 22.24 -9.65
C ASP A 205 -1.49 22.42 -9.45
N PRO A 206 -1.92 23.55 -8.86
CA PRO A 206 -3.33 23.83 -8.61
C PRO A 206 -4.20 23.90 -9.86
N GLN A 207 -3.62 24.02 -11.06
CA GLN A 207 -4.38 23.99 -12.31
C GLN A 207 -4.78 22.56 -12.71
N LEU A 208 -4.01 21.57 -12.25
CA LEU A 208 -4.27 20.15 -12.51
C LEU A 208 -5.11 19.51 -11.41
N THR A 209 -4.75 19.75 -10.15
CA THR A 209 -5.42 19.11 -9.01
C THR A 209 -5.12 19.82 -7.68
N ALA A 210 -5.92 19.55 -6.65
CA ALA A 210 -5.77 20.10 -5.31
C ALA A 210 -4.69 19.39 -4.46
N VAL A 211 -4.18 18.24 -4.91
CA VAL A 211 -3.18 17.43 -4.20
C VAL A 211 -1.78 17.55 -4.82
N GLU A 212 -0.74 17.12 -4.12
CA GLU A 212 0.61 17.07 -4.69
C GLU A 212 0.78 15.94 -5.72
N ILE A 213 1.43 16.25 -6.84
CA ILE A 213 1.64 15.33 -7.97
C ILE A 213 3.09 14.87 -8.10
N GLY A 214 4.00 15.45 -7.32
CA GLY A 214 5.38 14.98 -7.19
C GLY A 214 5.82 15.07 -5.73
N SER A 215 6.63 14.11 -5.29
CA SER A 215 7.15 14.04 -3.94
C SER A 215 8.55 13.43 -3.95
N MET A 216 9.48 14.08 -3.25
CA MET A 216 10.83 13.59 -3.01
C MET A 216 11.07 13.55 -1.51
N MET A 217 11.31 12.36 -0.98
CA MET A 217 11.57 12.11 0.45
C MET A 217 12.99 11.58 0.64
N THR A 218 13.65 12.03 1.70
CA THR A 218 14.88 11.44 2.24
C THR A 218 14.61 10.94 3.65
N LEU A 219 14.72 9.64 3.86
CA LEU A 219 14.61 8.96 5.14
C LEU A 219 16.01 8.59 5.64
N VAL A 220 16.20 8.60 6.95
CA VAL A 220 17.44 8.10 7.57
C VAL A 220 17.06 7.04 8.59
N THR A 221 17.66 5.86 8.51
CA THR A 221 17.48 4.79 9.50
C THR A 221 18.30 5.03 10.77
N GLU A 222 18.07 4.23 11.81
CA GLU A 222 18.87 4.26 13.04
C GLU A 222 20.38 4.08 12.80
N SER A 223 20.79 3.12 11.96
CA SER A 223 22.20 2.94 11.59
C SER A 223 22.77 4.04 10.68
N GLY A 224 21.93 4.95 10.17
CA GLY A 224 22.34 6.02 9.27
C GLY A 224 22.27 5.69 7.79
N CYS A 225 21.66 4.56 7.39
CA CYS A 225 21.34 4.30 5.98
C CYS A 225 20.39 5.39 5.45
N ILE A 226 20.70 5.94 4.28
CA ILE A 226 19.91 6.99 3.63
C ILE A 226 19.00 6.36 2.58
N CYS A 227 17.69 6.58 2.70
CA CYS A 227 16.72 6.13 1.71
C CYS A 227 16.08 7.32 0.99
N THR A 228 16.13 7.35 -0.34
CA THR A 228 15.39 8.33 -1.14
C THR A 228 14.16 7.68 -1.78
N ILE A 229 13.02 8.32 -1.66
CA ILE A 229 11.77 7.88 -2.27
C ILE A 229 11.23 9.01 -3.14
N GLU A 230 11.09 8.74 -4.43
CA GLU A 230 10.40 9.62 -5.37
C GLU A 230 9.07 8.99 -5.78
N THR A 231 7.99 9.74 -5.62
CA THR A 231 6.67 9.31 -6.10
C THR A 231 5.99 10.43 -6.87
N GLY A 232 5.18 10.07 -7.87
CA GLY A 232 4.46 11.08 -8.62
C GLY A 232 3.31 10.56 -9.47
N TYR A 233 2.50 11.50 -9.95
CA TYR A 233 1.47 11.32 -10.97
C TYR A 233 1.94 11.93 -12.29
N ASN A 234 3.17 11.59 -12.70
CA ASN A 234 3.89 12.26 -13.78
C ASN A 234 4.11 11.38 -15.02
N TYR A 235 3.76 10.10 -14.95
CA TYR A 235 3.96 9.19 -16.08
C TYR A 235 2.90 9.48 -17.16
N PRO A 236 3.29 9.58 -18.45
CA PRO A 236 2.34 9.84 -19.52
C PRO A 236 1.21 8.81 -19.58
N ALA A 237 0.01 9.26 -19.95
CA ALA A 237 -1.07 8.36 -20.30
C ALA A 237 -0.81 7.67 -21.66
N ASN A 238 -1.50 6.54 -21.92
CA ASN A 238 -1.53 5.84 -23.20
C ASN A 238 -0.21 5.22 -23.69
N THR A 239 0.67 4.85 -22.76
CA THR A 239 1.88 4.08 -23.03
C THR A 239 1.65 2.58 -22.75
N PRO A 240 2.40 1.66 -23.39
CA PRO A 240 2.33 0.23 -23.06
C PRO A 240 2.63 -0.05 -21.58
N GLU A 241 3.64 0.63 -21.04
CA GLU A 241 3.93 0.66 -19.62
C GLU A 241 2.98 1.63 -18.92
N GLN A 242 2.35 1.24 -17.82
CA GLN A 242 1.38 2.12 -17.12
C GLN A 242 2.03 3.10 -16.14
N ARG A 243 3.32 2.90 -15.84
CA ARG A 243 4.08 3.59 -14.80
C ARG A 243 5.57 3.28 -14.92
N GLU A 244 6.39 4.15 -14.35
CA GLU A 244 7.79 3.88 -14.05
C GLU A 244 7.92 3.27 -12.65
N TYR A 245 8.71 2.21 -12.53
CA TYR A 245 9.30 1.82 -11.26
C TYR A 245 10.79 1.50 -11.46
N SER A 246 11.64 2.17 -10.70
CA SER A 246 13.08 1.92 -10.69
C SER A 246 13.66 2.00 -9.28
N PHE A 247 14.77 1.32 -9.06
CA PHE A 247 15.43 1.31 -7.76
C PHE A 247 16.95 1.14 -7.86
N SER A 248 17.65 1.57 -6.82
CA SER A 248 19.03 1.21 -6.56
C SER A 248 19.32 1.12 -5.06
N LEU A 249 20.15 0.16 -4.67
CA LEU A 249 20.55 -0.03 -3.29
C LEU A 249 22.04 -0.30 -3.21
N SER A 250 22.70 0.27 -2.21
CA SER A 250 24.12 0.04 -1.95
C SER A 250 24.35 -0.45 -0.54
N THR A 251 25.29 -1.37 -0.43
CA THR A 251 25.82 -1.85 0.84
C THR A 251 27.34 -1.77 0.82
N ASP A 252 27.99 -2.25 1.86
CA ASP A 252 29.42 -2.53 1.87
C ASP A 252 29.82 -3.82 1.14
N GLN A 253 28.87 -4.69 0.79
CA GLN A 253 29.13 -6.00 0.16
C GLN A 253 28.65 -6.12 -1.29
N PHE A 254 27.65 -5.34 -1.69
CA PHE A 254 27.06 -5.37 -3.03
C PHE A 254 26.29 -4.09 -3.37
N TYR A 255 26.05 -3.92 -4.67
CA TYR A 255 25.16 -2.91 -5.24
C TYR A 255 24.06 -3.61 -6.05
N ALA A 256 22.81 -3.20 -5.86
CA ALA A 256 21.65 -3.70 -6.59
C ALA A 256 20.98 -2.55 -7.35
N ARG A 257 20.51 -2.80 -8.57
CA ARG A 257 19.69 -1.83 -9.33
C ARG A 257 18.67 -2.51 -10.21
N SER A 258 17.57 -1.82 -10.49
CA SER A 258 16.60 -2.25 -11.49
C SER A 258 17.21 -2.34 -12.88
N THR A 259 16.76 -3.32 -13.65
CA THR A 259 16.93 -3.44 -15.11
C THR A 259 15.54 -3.51 -15.74
N PRO A 260 15.39 -3.39 -17.08
CA PRO A 260 14.09 -3.51 -17.73
C PRO A 260 13.34 -4.80 -17.37
N ASP A 261 14.09 -5.89 -17.15
CA ASP A 261 13.56 -7.24 -16.94
C ASP A 261 13.73 -7.75 -15.50
N GLY A 262 14.10 -6.89 -14.53
CA GLY A 262 14.29 -7.29 -13.13
C GLY A 262 15.38 -6.52 -12.41
N MET A 263 16.42 -7.23 -11.96
CA MET A 263 17.48 -6.66 -11.11
C MET A 263 18.87 -7.09 -11.55
N ARG A 264 19.83 -6.16 -11.52
CA ARG A 264 21.27 -6.47 -11.56
C ARG A 264 21.87 -6.32 -10.17
N LEU A 265 22.60 -7.34 -9.74
CA LEU A 265 23.40 -7.35 -8.51
C LEU A 265 24.87 -7.37 -8.87
N ILE A 266 25.68 -6.54 -8.22
CA ILE A 266 27.13 -6.44 -8.40
C ILE A 266 27.76 -6.59 -7.02
N ASP A 267 28.57 -7.63 -6.80
CA ASP A 267 29.23 -7.85 -5.52
C ASP A 267 30.49 -6.98 -5.35
N ALA A 268 31.12 -7.06 -4.17
CA ALA A 268 32.34 -6.32 -3.84
C ALA A 268 33.55 -6.71 -4.71
N ALA A 269 33.55 -7.88 -5.35
CA ALA A 269 34.58 -8.30 -6.30
C ALA A 269 34.31 -7.79 -7.73
N GLY A 270 33.18 -7.11 -7.95
CA GLY A 270 32.75 -6.62 -9.26
C GLY A 270 32.07 -7.68 -10.12
N GLN A 271 31.75 -8.87 -9.56
CA GLN A 271 31.00 -9.88 -10.29
C GLN A 271 29.52 -9.47 -10.35
N ALA A 272 28.98 -9.45 -11.56
CA ALA A 272 27.60 -9.07 -11.81
C ALA A 272 26.72 -10.28 -12.13
N SER A 273 25.50 -10.28 -11.59
CA SER A 273 24.45 -11.27 -11.91
C SER A 273 23.13 -10.55 -12.20
N ASP A 274 22.49 -10.92 -13.30
CA ASP A 274 21.14 -10.46 -13.64
C ASP A 274 20.09 -11.47 -13.18
N LEU A 275 19.03 -10.97 -12.58
CA LEU A 275 17.92 -11.73 -12.03
C LEU A 275 16.65 -11.26 -12.73
N HIS A 276 16.03 -12.16 -13.49
CA HIS A 276 14.76 -11.89 -14.15
C HIS A 276 13.62 -12.01 -13.13
N MET A 277 12.80 -10.96 -13.01
CA MET A 277 11.63 -10.95 -12.14
C MET A 277 10.65 -9.87 -12.58
N SER A 278 9.36 -10.09 -12.34
CA SER A 278 8.37 -9.03 -12.51
C SER A 278 8.58 -7.93 -11.48
N LEU A 279 8.67 -6.69 -11.97
CA LEU A 279 8.64 -5.48 -11.15
C LEU A 279 7.24 -4.84 -11.10
N ASN A 280 6.23 -5.51 -11.66
CA ASN A 280 4.84 -5.09 -11.56
C ASN A 280 4.26 -5.57 -10.24
N SER A 281 3.84 -4.64 -9.38
CA SER A 281 3.22 -4.92 -8.08
C SER A 281 1.80 -5.47 -8.16
N ASP A 282 1.10 -5.32 -9.28
CA ASP A 282 -0.32 -5.67 -9.39
C ASP A 282 -0.55 -7.18 -9.21
N VAL A 283 0.41 -7.99 -9.65
CA VAL A 283 0.37 -9.45 -9.52
C VAL A 283 0.46 -9.93 -8.07
N TYR A 284 0.91 -9.08 -7.15
CA TYR A 284 1.07 -9.43 -5.74
C TYR A 284 -0.24 -9.34 -4.95
N TYR A 285 -1.28 -8.69 -5.48
CA TYR A 285 -2.60 -8.65 -4.84
C TYR A 285 -3.26 -10.04 -4.80
N ASP A 286 -3.03 -10.91 -5.80
CA ASP A 286 -3.53 -12.29 -5.77
C ASP A 286 -2.93 -13.08 -4.59
N ASN A 287 -1.62 -12.92 -4.37
CA ASN A 287 -0.92 -13.52 -3.22
C ASN A 287 -1.47 -12.96 -1.90
N PHE A 288 -1.67 -11.64 -1.82
CA PHE A 288 -2.26 -11.00 -0.64
C PHE A 288 -3.63 -11.58 -0.30
N VAL A 289 -4.55 -11.64 -1.26
CA VAL A 289 -5.90 -12.20 -1.05
C VAL A 289 -5.83 -13.66 -0.61
N THR A 290 -4.97 -14.45 -1.25
CA THR A 290 -4.78 -15.86 -0.92
C THR A 290 -4.31 -16.03 0.53
N ASP A 291 -3.31 -15.26 0.96
CA ASP A 291 -2.72 -15.39 2.30
C ASP A 291 -3.67 -14.92 3.41
N VAL A 292 -4.39 -13.81 3.22
CA VAL A 292 -5.28 -13.27 4.26
C VAL A 292 -6.55 -14.09 4.46
N LEU A 293 -6.90 -14.94 3.48
CA LEU A 293 -8.04 -15.87 3.55
C LEU A 293 -7.63 -17.30 3.90
N ALA A 294 -6.32 -17.60 3.93
CA ALA A 294 -5.82 -18.94 4.24
C ALA A 294 -6.08 -19.34 5.71
N PRO A 295 -6.23 -20.64 6.00
CA PRO A 295 -6.10 -21.14 7.37
C PRO A 295 -4.74 -20.77 7.96
N GLY A 296 -4.69 -20.20 9.16
CA GLY A 296 -3.45 -19.72 9.78
C GLY A 296 -2.94 -18.38 9.25
N ARG A 297 -3.83 -17.55 8.69
CA ARG A 297 -3.55 -16.17 8.21
C ARG A 297 -2.72 -15.31 9.17
N GLU A 298 -2.84 -15.54 10.47
CA GLU A 298 -2.10 -14.83 11.51
C GLU A 298 -0.59 -15.06 11.38
N THR A 299 -0.18 -16.22 10.88
CA THR A 299 1.21 -16.57 10.60
C THR A 299 1.59 -16.22 9.16
N ALA A 300 0.70 -16.48 8.20
CA ALA A 300 0.97 -16.26 6.77
C ALA A 300 1.14 -14.77 6.43
N TYR A 301 0.41 -13.89 7.11
CA TYR A 301 0.45 -12.44 6.88
C TYR A 301 0.88 -11.66 8.13
N ALA A 302 1.95 -12.12 8.78
CA ALA A 302 2.48 -11.49 9.97
C ALA A 302 3.12 -10.11 9.67
N GLY A 303 2.75 -9.10 10.47
CA GLY A 303 3.46 -7.81 10.50
C GLY A 303 3.06 -6.78 9.44
N ALA A 304 2.11 -7.08 8.54
CA ALA A 304 1.58 -6.13 7.56
C ALA A 304 0.16 -5.65 7.93
N GLY A 305 -0.02 -5.28 9.20
CA GLY A 305 -1.29 -4.81 9.76
C GLY A 305 -1.26 -3.33 10.18
N LEU A 306 -2.23 -2.93 11.00
CA LEU A 306 -2.42 -1.55 11.44
C LEU A 306 -1.23 -0.95 12.20
N ALA A 307 -0.48 -1.74 12.96
CA ALA A 307 0.74 -1.26 13.66
C ALA A 307 1.81 -0.76 12.67
N THR A 308 2.00 -1.49 11.58
CA THR A 308 2.93 -1.10 10.50
C THR A 308 2.39 0.12 9.77
N MET A 309 1.10 0.13 9.44
CA MET A 309 0.50 1.29 8.77
C MET A 309 0.55 2.55 9.64
N HIS A 310 0.39 2.45 10.97
CA HIS A 310 0.58 3.57 11.90
C HIS A 310 2.00 4.13 11.82
N SER A 311 3.01 3.27 11.78
CA SER A 311 4.42 3.68 11.64
C SER A 311 4.65 4.38 10.30
N VAL A 312 4.11 3.82 9.21
CA VAL A 312 4.17 4.40 7.86
C VAL A 312 3.46 5.76 7.80
N MET A 313 2.28 5.89 8.40
CA MET A 313 1.54 7.15 8.46
C MET A 313 2.26 8.21 9.28
N SER A 314 2.96 7.82 10.35
CA SER A 314 3.79 8.76 11.12
C SER A 314 4.92 9.34 10.27
N ILE A 315 5.53 8.52 9.41
CA ILE A 315 6.56 8.95 8.46
C ILE A 315 5.96 9.86 7.37
N ILE A 316 4.77 9.54 6.85
CA ILE A 316 4.06 10.34 5.85
C ILE A 316 3.69 11.71 6.42
N GLU A 317 3.13 11.77 7.64
CA GLU A 317 2.81 13.05 8.29
C GLU A 317 4.06 13.90 8.53
N ALA A 318 5.16 13.28 8.97
CA ALA A 318 6.44 13.96 9.11
C ALA A 318 6.99 14.48 7.77
N ALA A 319 6.75 13.77 6.66
CA ALA A 319 7.11 14.24 5.32
C ALA A 319 6.28 15.47 4.92
N TYR A 320 4.96 15.46 5.14
CA TYR A 320 4.13 16.64 4.89
C TYR A 320 4.52 17.82 5.79
N GLU A 321 4.91 17.58 7.05
CA GLU A 321 5.42 18.64 7.92
C GLU A 321 6.76 19.18 7.43
N SER A 322 7.68 18.32 7.01
CA SER A 322 8.95 18.72 6.41
C SER A 322 8.73 19.61 5.18
N ASP A 323 7.82 19.23 4.28
CA ASP A 323 7.45 19.98 3.09
C ASP A 323 6.91 21.38 3.45
N ARG A 324 6.00 21.47 4.45
CA ARG A 324 5.49 22.76 4.96
C ARG A 324 6.61 23.65 5.51
N LEU A 325 7.65 23.05 6.07
CA LEU A 325 8.83 23.73 6.62
C LEU A 325 9.98 23.88 5.60
N GLY A 326 9.69 23.79 4.30
CA GLY A 326 10.67 24.02 3.23
C GLY A 326 11.73 22.93 3.12
N GLY A 327 11.38 21.69 3.43
CA GLY A 327 12.30 20.55 3.41
C GLY A 327 13.17 20.43 4.66
N THR A 328 12.78 21.04 5.77
CA THR A 328 13.50 20.89 7.04
C THR A 328 13.35 19.45 7.57
N PRO A 329 14.43 18.76 7.96
CA PRO A 329 14.33 17.40 8.50
C PRO A 329 13.52 17.34 9.81
N ILE A 330 12.57 16.40 9.88
CA ILE A 330 11.75 16.08 11.05
C ILE A 330 12.29 14.81 11.70
N LYS A 331 12.47 14.81 13.02
CA LYS A 331 12.81 13.62 13.81
C LYS A 331 11.54 12.86 14.20
N LEU A 332 11.60 11.54 14.18
CA LEU A 332 10.49 10.64 14.52
C LEU A 332 10.56 10.12 15.95
#